data_AF-X0Y099-F1
#
_entry.id   AF-X0Y099-F1
#
_cell.length_a   1.000
_cell.length_b   1.000
_cell.length_c   1.000
_cell.angle_alpha   90.00
_cell.angle_beta   90.00
_cell.angle_gamma   90.00
#
_symmetry.space_group_name_H-M   'P 1'
#
loop_
_entity.id
_entity.type
_entity.pdbx_description
1 polymer ?
#
loop_
_entity_poly.entity_id
_entity_poly.type
_entity_poly.pdbx_seq_one_letter_code
_entity_poly.pdbx_strand_id
1 'polypeptide(L)'
;AMYYNLREAMGEAELGITIGDRRYWGQGYGSDAVQALVRLVFREKGLRRMLLHTLEWNVRAQRCFEKAGFVPRGRVRRDGRDFLLMEKLQRLEQTARR
;
A
#
# COMPACT_ATOMS: atom_id res chain seq x y z
N ALA A 1 10.53 2.45 1.19
CA ALA A 1 9.09 2.68 0.99
C ALA A 1 8.76 4.06 1.54
N MET A 2 7.76 4.75 1.01
CA MET A 2 7.32 6.08 1.44
C MET A 2 5.81 6.21 1.35
N TYR A 3 5.22 7.13 2.10
CA TYR A 3 3.83 7.55 1.93
C TYR A 3 3.76 9.01 1.49
N TYR A 4 2.71 9.39 0.78
CA TYR A 4 2.51 10.75 0.25
C TYR A 4 1.00 11.01 0.04
N ASN A 5 0.63 12.21 -0.44
CA ASN A 5 -0.77 12.62 -0.63
C ASN A 5 -1.65 12.40 0.61
N LEU A 6 -1.14 12.82 1.79
CA LEU A 6 -1.87 12.73 3.04
C LEU A 6 -3.12 13.63 2.98
N ARG A 7 -4.29 13.02 3.17
CA ARG A 7 -5.60 13.67 3.25
C ARG A 7 -6.15 13.48 4.65
N GLU A 8 -5.76 14.36 5.57
CA GLU A 8 -6.11 14.25 6.99
C GLU A 8 -7.62 14.20 7.23
N ALA A 9 -8.39 15.04 6.53
CA ALA A 9 -9.85 15.07 6.63
C ALA A 9 -10.53 13.74 6.25
N MET A 10 -9.91 12.96 5.36
CA MET A 10 -10.41 11.65 4.94
C MET A 10 -9.74 10.50 5.73
N GLY A 11 -8.63 10.77 6.41
CA GLY A 11 -7.81 9.75 7.08
C GLY A 11 -7.12 8.81 6.08
N GLU A 12 -6.59 9.36 4.97
CA GLU A 12 -6.02 8.56 3.87
C GLU A 12 -4.65 9.04 3.43
N ALA A 13 -3.83 8.11 2.94
CA ALA A 13 -2.57 8.43 2.26
C ALA A 13 -2.27 7.40 1.17
N GLU A 14 -1.43 7.79 0.22
CA GLU A 14 -0.88 6.89 -0.80
C GLU A 14 0.47 6.31 -0.37
N LEU A 15 0.80 5.12 -0.86
CA LEU A 15 2.06 4.43 -0.62
C LEU A 15 2.80 4.19 -1.93
N GLY A 16 4.12 4.42 -1.88
CA GLY A 16 5.06 4.07 -2.94
C GLY A 16 6.22 3.22 -2.41
N ILE A 17 6.68 2.27 -3.22
CA ILE A 17 7.91 1.52 -2.95
C ILE A 17 8.66 1.22 -4.24
N THR A 18 9.99 1.36 -4.17
CA THR A 18 10.91 0.94 -5.21
C THR A 18 12.00 0.09 -4.58
N ILE A 19 12.29 -1.05 -5.18
CA ILE A 19 13.51 -1.83 -4.94
C ILE A 19 14.31 -1.73 -6.23
N GLY A 20 15.39 -0.95 -6.22
CA GLY A 20 16.17 -0.68 -7.43
C GLY A 20 16.97 -1.89 -7.90
N ASP A 21 17.71 -2.53 -6.98
CA ASP A 21 18.55 -3.67 -7.32
C ASP A 21 17.72 -4.95 -7.49
N ARG A 22 17.77 -5.49 -8.72
CA ARG A 22 17.00 -6.66 -9.17
C ARG A 22 17.33 -7.92 -8.37
N ARG A 23 18.52 -8.01 -7.77
CA ARG A 23 18.93 -9.16 -6.95
C ARG A 23 17.98 -9.37 -5.77
N TYR A 24 17.39 -8.31 -5.24
CA TYR A 24 16.47 -8.36 -4.09
C TYR A 24 15.00 -8.55 -4.50
N TRP A 25 14.70 -8.70 -5.80
CA TRP A 25 13.34 -8.93 -6.25
C TRP A 25 12.88 -10.37 -5.95
N GLY A 26 11.61 -10.53 -5.56
CA GLY A 26 11.03 -11.85 -5.31
C GLY A 26 11.42 -12.51 -3.98
N GLN A 27 12.30 -11.89 -3.19
CA GLN A 27 12.79 -12.44 -1.92
C GLN A 27 12.01 -12.00 -0.66
N GLY A 28 10.90 -11.27 -0.82
CA GLY A 28 10.06 -10.82 0.30
C GLY A 28 10.33 -9.41 0.81
N TYR A 29 11.50 -8.82 0.52
CA TYR A 29 11.86 -7.47 0.97
C TYR A 29 10.82 -6.39 0.68
N GLY A 30 10.15 -6.48 -0.48
CA GLY A 30 9.09 -5.53 -0.84
C GLY A 30 7.90 -5.61 0.11
N SER A 31 7.46 -6.83 0.42
CA SER A 31 6.33 -7.07 1.31
C SER A 31 6.69 -6.64 2.73
N ASP A 32 7.88 -6.96 3.21
CA ASP A 32 8.34 -6.58 4.56
C ASP A 32 8.40 -5.06 4.73
N ALA A 33 8.98 -4.36 3.76
CA ALA A 33 9.07 -2.90 3.76
C ALA A 33 7.69 -2.23 3.71
N VAL A 34 6.77 -2.74 2.89
CA VAL A 34 5.39 -2.23 2.81
C VAL A 34 4.65 -2.48 4.13
N GLN A 35 4.74 -3.69 4.68
CA GLN A 35 4.07 -4.02 5.94
C GLN A 35 4.60 -3.17 7.10
N ALA A 36 5.92 -2.98 7.19
CA ALA A 36 6.52 -2.13 8.21
C ALA A 36 6.01 -0.68 8.13
N LEU A 37 5.99 -0.12 6.92
CA LEU A 37 5.50 1.24 6.71
C LEU A 37 4.01 1.37 7.05
N VAL A 38 3.16 0.44 6.60
CA VAL A 38 1.73 0.46 6.90
C VAL A 38 1.47 0.40 8.40
N ARG A 39 2.18 -0.45 9.14
CA ARG A 39 2.05 -0.53 10.61
C ARG A 39 2.40 0.80 11.27
N LEU A 40 3.50 1.43 10.84
CA LEU A 40 3.93 2.73 11.35
C LEU A 40 2.87 3.80 11.10
N VAL A 41 2.42 3.92 9.85
CA VAL A 41 1.47 4.95 9.42
C VAL A 41 0.12 4.80 10.11
N PHE A 42 -0.44 3.59 10.18
CA PHE A 42 -1.70 3.35 10.87
C PHE A 42 -1.63 3.59 12.39
N ARG A 43 -0.49 3.29 13.02
CA ARG A 43 -0.32 3.52 14.47
C ARG A 43 -0.15 5.00 14.80
N GLU A 44 0.61 5.75 14.00
CA GLU A 44 1.04 7.10 14.36
C GLU A 44 0.18 8.22 13.78
N LYS A 45 -0.46 7.98 12.63
CA LYS A 45 -1.19 9.02 11.89
C LYS A 45 -2.72 8.88 11.96
N GLY A 46 -3.24 7.85 12.63
CA GLY A 46 -4.68 7.62 12.74
C GLY A 46 -5.38 7.43 11.39
N LEU A 47 -4.65 7.01 10.35
CA LEU A 47 -5.21 6.82 9.01
C LEU A 47 -6.07 5.58 8.98
N ARG A 48 -7.26 5.71 8.38
CA ARG A 48 -8.22 4.62 8.21
C ARG A 48 -7.97 3.83 6.93
N ARG A 49 -7.30 4.43 5.95
CA ARG A 49 -7.08 3.83 4.63
C ARG A 49 -5.71 4.20 4.05
N MET A 50 -5.08 3.23 3.41
CA MET A 50 -3.92 3.45 2.55
C MET A 50 -4.21 2.98 1.14
N LEU A 51 -3.73 3.74 0.16
CA LEU A 51 -3.96 3.52 -1.26
C LEU A 51 -2.62 3.33 -1.97
N LEU A 52 -2.62 2.61 -3.08
CA LEU A 52 -1.50 2.60 -4.01
C LEU A 52 -1.97 2.30 -5.42
N HIS A 53 -1.19 2.77 -6.39
CA HIS A 53 -1.37 2.44 -7.80
C HIS A 53 -0.20 1.59 -8.26
N THR A 54 -0.50 0.48 -8.92
CA THR A 54 0.52 -0.35 -9.56
C THR A 54 0.14 -0.61 -11.01
N LEU A 55 1.13 -0.73 -11.89
CA LEU A 55 0.86 -1.05 -13.29
C LEU A 55 0.12 -2.39 -13.38
N GLU A 56 -0.90 -2.45 -14.24
CA GLU A 56 -1.74 -3.65 -14.39
C GLU A 56 -0.92 -4.89 -14.80
N TRP A 57 0.15 -4.70 -15.57
CA TRP A 57 1.04 -5.79 -15.97
C TRP A 57 2.06 -6.18 -14.90
N ASN A 58 2.24 -5.38 -13.83
CA ASN A 58 3.24 -5.64 -12.79
C ASN A 58 2.70 -6.60 -11.71
N VAL A 59 2.40 -7.83 -12.13
CA VAL A 59 1.87 -8.90 -11.27
C VAL A 59 2.75 -9.18 -10.05
N ARG A 60 4.07 -8.98 -10.18
CA ARG A 60 5.01 -9.13 -9.04
C ARG A 60 4.70 -8.11 -7.93
N ALA A 61 4.52 -6.84 -8.29
CA ALA A 61 4.19 -5.81 -7.32
C ALA A 61 2.81 -6.03 -6.71
N GLN A 62 1.82 -6.42 -7.53
CA GLN A 62 0.47 -6.77 -7.06
C GLN A 62 0.52 -7.85 -5.98
N ARG A 63 1.19 -8.98 -6.24
CA ARG A 63 1.39 -10.06 -5.24
C ARG A 63 2.12 -9.58 -3.98
N CYS A 64 3.06 -8.66 -4.12
CA CYS A 64 3.75 -8.06 -2.99
C CYS A 64 2.79 -7.25 -2.10
N PHE A 65 1.89 -6.48 -2.70
CA PHE A 65 0.88 -5.69 -2.00
C PHE A 65 -0.24 -6.55 -1.41
N GLU A 66 -0.69 -7.59 -2.12
CA GLU A 66 -1.63 -8.59 -1.60
C GLU A 66 -1.10 -9.27 -0.33
N LYS A 67 0.18 -9.70 -0.34
CA LYS A 67 0.85 -10.22 0.86
C LYS A 67 0.95 -9.21 2.01
N ALA A 68 0.93 -7.92 1.70
CA ALA A 68 0.87 -6.86 2.70
C ALA A 68 -0.56 -6.52 3.16
N GLY A 69 -1.57 -7.22 2.63
CA GLY A 69 -2.99 -7.06 3.00
C GLY A 69 -3.72 -5.96 2.22
N PHE A 70 -3.17 -5.52 1.08
CA PHE A 70 -3.91 -4.68 0.14
C PHE A 70 -4.84 -5.54 -0.72
N VAL A 71 -5.97 -4.97 -1.10
CA VAL A 71 -6.95 -5.59 -2.00
C VAL A 71 -7.16 -4.72 -3.24
N PRO A 72 -7.36 -5.33 -4.42
CA PRO A 72 -7.68 -4.57 -5.63
C PRO A 72 -9.05 -3.91 -5.50
N ARG A 73 -9.14 -2.62 -5.85
CA ARG A 73 -10.38 -1.83 -5.73
C ARG A 73 -10.91 -1.31 -7.07
N GLY A 74 -10.04 -1.06 -8.04
CA GLY A 74 -10.45 -0.57 -9.35
C GLY A 74 -9.29 -0.39 -10.32
N ARG A 75 -9.60 0.01 -11.55
CA ARG A 75 -8.61 0.32 -12.59
C ARG A 75 -8.64 1.81 -12.91
N VAL A 76 -7.48 2.39 -13.13
CA VAL A 76 -7.32 3.81 -13.47
C VAL A 76 -6.39 3.91 -14.67
N ARG A 77 -6.84 4.61 -15.71
CA ARG A 77 -6.03 4.91 -16.89
C ARG A 77 -5.46 6.31 -16.78
N ARG A 78 -4.14 6.43 -16.88
CA ARG A 78 -3.42 7.71 -16.81
C ARG A 78 -2.21 7.66 -17.72
N ASP A 79 -2.00 8.71 -18.50
CA ASP A 79 -0.85 8.84 -19.41
C ASP A 79 -0.66 7.62 -20.34
N GLY A 80 -1.77 7.09 -20.87
CA GLY A 80 -1.77 5.92 -21.76
C GLY A 80 -1.47 4.58 -21.08
N ARG A 81 -1.40 4.52 -19.74
CA ARG A 81 -1.12 3.30 -18.97
C ARG A 81 -2.29 2.94 -18.08
N ASP A 82 -2.48 1.63 -17.92
CA ASP A 82 -3.49 1.05 -17.03
C ASP A 82 -2.86 0.68 -15.68
N PHE A 83 -3.47 1.20 -14.62
CA PHE A 83 -3.06 0.97 -13.25
C PHE A 83 -4.17 0.25 -12.49
N LEU A 84 -3.78 -0.69 -11.64
CA LEU A 84 -4.62 -1.27 -10.61
C LEU A 84 -4.50 -0.40 -9.35
N LEU A 85 -5.62 0.19 -8.94
CA LEU A 85 -5.76 0.80 -7.63
C LEU A 85 -5.96 -0.32 -6.60
N MET A 86 -5.10 -0.35 -5.59
CA MET A 86 -5.25 -1.24 -4.44
C MET A 86 -5.38 -0.43 -3.16
N GLU A 87 -6.13 -0.95 -2.21
CA GLU A 87 -6.35 -0.29 -0.93
C GLU A 87 -6.16 -1.25 0.24
N LYS A 88 -5.80 -0.69 1.39
CA LYS A 88 -5.80 -1.39 2.68
C LYS A 88 -6.52 -0.53 3.69
N LEU A 89 -7.51 -1.11 4.35
CA LEU A 89 -8.22 -0.47 5.45
C LEU A 89 -7.54 -0.83 6.77
N GLN A 90 -7.40 0.16 7.65
CA GLN A 90 -7.12 -0.11 9.05
C GLN A 90 -8.38 -0.79 9.61
N ARG A 91 -8.28 -2.09 9.92
CA ARG A 91 -9.32 -2.72 10.73
C ARG A 91 -9.27 -2.03 12.09
N LEU A 92 -10.37 -1.40 12.46
CA LEU A 92 -10.62 -1.05 13.84
C LEU A 92 -10.73 -2.39 14.57
N GLU A 93 -9.60 -2.93 15.03
CA GLU A 93 -9.70 -3.74 16.23
C GLU A 93 -10.29 -2.80 17.26
N GLN A 94 -11.55 -3.05 17.63
CA GLN A 94 -12.14 -2.40 18.77
C GLN A 94 -11.17 -2.66 19.92
N THR A 95 -10.40 -1.64 20.27
CA THR A 95 -9.62 -1.61 21.48
C THR A 95 -10.62 -1.48 22.63
N ALA A 96 -11.39 -2.55 22.86
CA ALA A 96 -11.92 -2.90 24.16
C ALA A 96 -10.71 -3.33 25.01
N ARG A 97 -9.91 -2.35 25.40
CA ARG A 97 -8.98 -2.36 26.54
C ARG A 97 -9.23 -1.01 27.19
N ARG A 98 -10.16 -0.89 28.14
CA ARG A 98 -9.98 -1.28 29.56
C ARG A 98 -8.57 -1.02 30.05
#